data_AF-A0A6V7IIK6-F1
#
_entry.id   AF-A0A6V7IIK6-F1
#
_cell.length_a   1.000
_cell.length_b   1.000
_cell.length_c   1.000
_cell.angle_alpha   90.00
_cell.angle_beta   90.00
_cell.angle_gamma   90.00
#
_symmetry.space_group_name_H-M   'P 1'
#
loop_
_entity.id
_entity.type
_entity.pdbx_description
1 polymer ?
#
loop_
_entity_poly.entity_id
_entity_poly.type
_entity_poly.pdbx_seq_one_letter_code
_entity_poly.pdbx_strand_id
1 'polypeptide(L)'
;DEHGQSMLHFAAVRTRPKDGLFHILQENQINVGYRDELYRTARDVAEESNFQENVADIDRYVVYLAARGETDKLVELLLEGYDHILDASDGEMNIVEITAERELPATIQFLQGIPTYV
;
A
#
# COMPACT_ATOMS: atom_id res chain seq x y z
N ASP A 1 10.76 0.56 16.82
CA ASP A 1 10.98 0.81 18.26
C ASP A 1 11.46 -0.51 18.88
N GLU A 2 11.25 -0.75 20.16
CA GLU A 2 11.57 -2.05 20.80
C GLU A 2 10.69 -3.22 20.31
N HIS A 3 9.53 -2.91 19.70
CA HIS A 3 8.57 -3.86 19.12
C HIS A 3 8.69 -3.99 17.59
N GLY A 4 9.78 -3.50 17.01
CA GLY A 4 9.96 -3.47 15.57
C GLY A 4 9.07 -2.48 14.82
N GLN A 5 8.26 -1.64 15.49
CA GLN A 5 7.38 -0.67 14.83
C GLN A 5 8.19 0.45 14.16
N SER A 6 7.90 0.68 12.87
CA SER A 6 8.42 1.83 12.12
C SER A 6 7.62 3.11 12.39
N MET A 7 8.12 4.25 11.93
CA MET A 7 7.37 5.52 11.97
C MET A 7 6.01 5.43 11.28
N LEU A 8 5.87 4.52 10.28
CA LEU A 8 4.61 4.32 9.58
C LEU A 8 3.56 3.63 10.45
N HIS A 9 3.96 2.62 11.25
CA HIS A 9 3.05 1.96 12.21
C HIS A 9 2.42 2.99 13.15
N PHE A 10 3.24 3.84 13.75
CA PHE A 10 2.75 4.93 14.60
C PHE A 10 1.92 5.97 13.85
N ALA A 11 2.22 6.20 12.56
CA ALA A 11 1.49 7.16 11.75
C ALA A 11 0.11 6.66 11.34
N ALA A 12 -0.06 5.34 11.20
CA ALA A 12 -1.25 4.67 10.71
C ALA A 12 -2.37 4.59 11.76
N VAL A 13 -2.06 4.78 13.05
CA VAL A 13 -3.04 4.83 14.17
C VAL A 13 -3.21 6.22 14.76
N ARG A 14 -3.09 7.25 13.90
CA ARG A 14 -3.29 8.65 14.28
C ARG A 14 -4.31 9.31 13.38
N THR A 15 -5.19 10.11 13.99
CA THR A 15 -6.10 10.99 13.24
C THR A 15 -5.30 12.10 12.56
N ARG A 16 -5.64 12.37 11.30
CA ARG A 16 -5.01 13.39 10.46
C ARG A 16 -6.09 14.15 9.69
N PRO A 17 -5.78 15.32 9.13
CA PRO A 17 -6.61 15.89 8.08
C PRO A 17 -6.78 14.87 6.94
N LYS A 18 -7.89 14.98 6.20
CA LYS A 18 -8.18 14.15 5.03
C LYS A 18 -6.95 13.99 4.13
N ASP A 19 -6.68 12.77 3.70
CA ASP A 19 -5.57 12.35 2.84
C ASP A 19 -4.16 12.58 3.45
N GLY A 20 -4.09 12.87 4.75
CA GLY A 20 -2.85 13.29 5.41
C GLY A 20 -1.79 12.19 5.49
N LEU A 21 -2.17 10.92 5.61
CA LEU A 21 -1.19 9.83 5.60
C LEU A 21 -0.70 9.56 4.18
N PHE A 22 -1.61 9.60 3.20
CA PHE A 22 -1.27 9.45 1.79
C PHE A 22 -0.20 10.46 1.34
N HIS A 23 -0.35 11.74 1.68
CA HIS A 23 0.64 12.76 1.32
C HIS A 23 2.03 12.49 1.95
N ILE A 24 2.08 12.02 3.19
CA ILE A 24 3.34 11.64 3.85
C ILE A 24 4.02 10.49 3.10
N LEU A 25 3.25 9.47 2.69
CA LEU A 25 3.77 8.33 1.94
C LEU A 25 4.33 8.77 0.58
N GLN A 26 3.62 9.65 -0.14
CA GLN A 26 4.07 10.20 -1.41
C GLN A 26 5.39 10.97 -1.29
N GLU A 27 5.52 11.83 -0.27
CA GLU A 27 6.70 12.68 -0.09
C GLU A 27 7.94 11.89 0.33
N ASN A 28 7.76 10.86 1.16
CA ASN A 28 8.88 10.18 1.83
C ASN A 28 9.23 8.83 1.22
N GLN A 29 8.44 8.32 0.27
CA GLN A 29 8.61 7.00 -0.37
C GLN A 29 8.81 5.87 0.66
N ILE A 30 8.00 5.90 1.72
CA ILE A 30 8.13 4.95 2.83
C ILE A 30 7.67 3.57 2.36
N ASN A 31 8.46 2.55 2.68
CA ASN A 31 8.10 1.17 2.44
C ASN A 31 6.89 0.75 3.32
N VAL A 32 5.76 0.47 2.68
CA VAL A 32 4.52 0.02 3.33
C VAL A 32 4.50 -1.49 3.66
N GLY A 33 5.41 -2.27 3.06
CA GLY A 33 5.59 -3.70 3.31
C GLY A 33 6.36 -4.04 4.59
N TYR A 34 6.95 -3.04 5.25
CA TYR A 34 7.72 -3.26 6.48
C TYR A 34 6.84 -3.76 7.64
N ARG A 35 7.26 -4.85 8.29
CA ARG A 35 6.51 -5.54 9.35
C ARG A 35 7.09 -5.31 10.76
N ASP A 36 6.21 -5.26 11.76
CA ASP A 36 6.58 -5.26 13.18
C ASP A 36 6.92 -6.67 13.71
N GLU A 37 7.20 -6.80 15.01
CA GLU A 37 7.55 -8.09 15.64
C GLU A 37 6.41 -9.13 15.61
N LEU A 38 5.17 -8.68 15.41
CA LEU A 38 3.99 -9.53 15.27
C LEU A 38 3.68 -9.83 13.80
N TYR A 39 4.62 -9.54 12.91
CA TYR A 39 4.48 -9.67 11.46
C TYR A 39 3.38 -8.80 10.87
N ARG A 40 2.97 -7.70 11.51
CA ARG A 40 1.95 -6.80 10.98
C ARG A 40 2.57 -5.67 10.20
N THR A 41 1.95 -5.30 9.09
CA THR A 41 2.26 -4.05 8.39
C THR A 41 1.57 -2.87 9.08
N ALA A 42 1.90 -1.65 8.67
CA ALA A 42 1.18 -0.47 9.16
C ALA A 42 -0.30 -0.44 8.71
N ARG A 43 -0.63 -1.10 7.59
CA ARG A 43 -2.02 -1.25 7.12
C ARG A 43 -2.81 -2.14 8.07
N ASP A 44 -2.24 -3.29 8.45
CA ASP A 44 -2.84 -4.24 9.38
C ASP A 44 -3.10 -3.56 10.74
N VAL A 45 -2.11 -2.82 11.24
CA VAL A 45 -2.23 -2.11 12.52
C VAL A 45 -3.30 -1.00 12.46
N ALA A 46 -3.45 -0.30 11.33
CA ALA A 46 -4.54 0.66 11.13
C ALA A 46 -5.92 -0.03 11.10
N GLU A 47 -6.02 -1.15 10.37
CA GLU A 47 -7.26 -1.92 10.26
C GLU A 47 -7.71 -2.48 11.62
N GLU A 48 -6.81 -3.16 12.34
CA GLU A 48 -7.04 -3.68 13.70
C GLU A 48 -7.47 -2.59 14.69
N SER A 49 -6.98 -1.36 14.48
CA SER A 49 -7.27 -0.20 15.32
C SER A 49 -8.47 0.64 14.84
N ASN A 50 -9.20 0.19 13.82
CA ASN A 50 -10.34 0.89 13.20
C ASN A 50 -10.01 2.27 12.59
N PHE A 51 -8.79 2.48 12.09
CA PHE A 51 -8.40 3.67 11.33
C PHE A 51 -8.58 3.44 9.82
N GLN A 52 -9.83 3.21 9.40
CA GLN A 52 -10.17 2.87 8.00
C GLN A 52 -9.77 3.95 6.98
N GLU A 53 -9.77 5.23 7.37
CA GLU A 53 -9.25 6.32 6.52
C GLU A 53 -7.75 6.16 6.22
N ASN A 54 -6.97 5.67 7.20
CA ASN A 54 -5.53 5.44 7.02
C ASN A 54 -5.25 4.16 6.22
N VAL A 55 -6.13 3.13 6.33
CA VAL A 55 -6.09 1.96 5.43
C VAL A 55 -6.27 2.41 3.99
N ALA A 56 -7.31 3.22 3.73
CA ALA A 56 -7.58 3.78 2.41
C ALA A 56 -6.42 4.65 1.89
N ASP A 57 -5.78 5.45 2.74
CA ASP A 57 -4.60 6.25 2.36
C ASP A 57 -3.40 5.37 1.96
N ILE A 58 -3.18 4.24 2.64
CA ILE A 58 -2.12 3.28 2.30
C ILE A 58 -2.45 2.57 0.98
N ASP A 59 -3.69 2.11 0.79
CA ASP A 59 -4.14 1.47 -0.44
C ASP A 59 -4.03 2.42 -1.63
N ARG A 60 -4.44 3.68 -1.45
CA ARG A 60 -4.27 4.74 -2.46
C ARG A 60 -2.81 4.99 -2.79
N TYR A 61 -1.88 4.86 -1.82
CA TYR A 61 -0.45 4.98 -2.08
C TYR A 61 0.07 3.82 -2.95
N VAL A 62 -0.37 2.59 -2.72
CA VAL A 62 -0.02 1.44 -3.57
C VAL A 62 -0.56 1.64 -4.99
N VAL A 63 -1.80 2.12 -5.12
CA VAL A 63 -2.36 2.52 -6.42
C VAL A 63 -1.54 3.63 -7.07
N TYR A 64 -1.10 4.62 -6.31
CA TYR A 64 -0.27 5.71 -6.81
C TYR A 64 1.05 5.21 -7.40
N LEU A 65 1.69 4.19 -6.81
CA LEU A 65 2.88 3.54 -7.39
C LEU A 65 2.55 2.89 -8.74
N ALA A 66 1.46 2.14 -8.81
CA ALA A 66 1.02 1.46 -10.02
C ALA A 66 0.64 2.43 -11.15
N ALA A 67 -0.13 3.49 -10.83
CA ALA A 67 -0.55 4.52 -11.78
C ALA A 67 0.61 5.36 -12.35
N ARG A 68 1.82 5.21 -11.81
CA ARG A 68 3.07 5.83 -12.28
C ARG A 68 4.03 4.85 -12.95
N GLY A 69 3.68 3.57 -12.98
CA GLY A 69 4.51 2.53 -13.57
C GLY A 69 5.72 2.17 -12.71
N GLU A 70 5.69 2.45 -11.40
CA GLU A 70 6.76 2.14 -10.44
C GLU A 70 6.78 0.63 -10.13
N THR A 71 6.92 -0.19 -11.18
CA THR A 71 6.80 -1.65 -11.14
C THR A 71 7.83 -2.26 -10.21
N ASP A 72 9.05 -1.73 -10.19
CA ASP A 72 10.14 -2.22 -9.32
C ASP A 72 9.75 -2.12 -7.84
N LYS A 73 9.07 -1.03 -7.43
CA LYS A 73 8.59 -0.88 -6.05
C LYS A 73 7.47 -1.85 -5.71
N LEU A 74 6.58 -2.12 -6.66
CA LEU A 74 5.54 -3.14 -6.46
C LEU A 74 6.13 -4.55 -6.38
N VAL A 75 7.19 -4.83 -7.14
CA VAL A 75 7.96 -6.08 -7.03
C VAL A 75 8.63 -6.17 -5.67
N GLU A 76 9.24 -5.09 -5.17
CA GLU A 76 9.81 -5.04 -3.81
C GLU A 76 8.76 -5.39 -2.76
N LEU A 77 7.57 -4.76 -2.81
CA LEU A 77 6.46 -5.07 -1.92
C LEU A 77 6.06 -6.55 -1.97
N LEU A 78 5.96 -7.14 -3.18
CA LEU A 78 5.63 -8.55 -3.34
C LEU A 78 6.72 -9.47 -2.74
N LEU A 79 7.99 -9.15 -2.95
CA LEU A 79 9.12 -9.94 -2.42
C LEU A 79 9.22 -9.86 -0.89
N GLU A 80 8.77 -8.75 -0.30
CA GLU A 80 8.62 -8.57 1.14
C GLU A 80 7.36 -9.25 1.69
N GLY A 81 6.53 -9.83 0.82
CA GLY A 81 5.32 -10.54 1.18
C GLY A 81 4.16 -9.62 1.53
N TYR A 82 4.11 -8.39 0.99
CA TYR A 82 2.93 -7.53 1.07
C TYR A 82 1.81 -8.11 0.20
N ASP A 83 0.76 -8.61 0.85
CA ASP A 83 -0.33 -9.39 0.26
C ASP A 83 -1.51 -8.54 -0.23
N HIS A 84 -1.59 -7.28 0.20
CA HIS A 84 -2.67 -6.36 -0.17
C HIS A 84 -2.46 -5.61 -1.51
N ILE A 85 -1.49 -5.98 -2.34
CA ILE A 85 -1.23 -5.27 -3.61
C ILE A 85 -2.47 -5.26 -4.50
N LEU A 86 -3.12 -6.41 -4.66
CA LEU A 86 -4.29 -6.55 -5.54
C LEU A 86 -5.58 -6.03 -4.92
N ASP A 87 -5.63 -5.91 -3.58
CA ASP A 87 -6.78 -5.36 -2.86
C ASP A 87 -6.83 -3.82 -2.95
N ALA A 88 -5.72 -3.17 -3.33
CA ALA A 88 -5.61 -1.72 -3.34
C ALA A 88 -6.53 -1.06 -4.38
N SER A 89 -7.23 -0.02 -3.95
CA SER A 89 -8.16 0.77 -4.77
C SER A 89 -8.03 2.28 -4.52
N ASP A 90 -8.49 3.07 -5.48
CA ASP A 90 -8.72 4.51 -5.32
C ASP A 90 -10.18 4.82 -5.65
N GLY A 91 -11.01 4.94 -4.61
CA GLY A 91 -12.45 4.96 -4.75
C GLY A 91 -13.00 3.62 -5.24
N GLU A 92 -13.77 3.65 -6.33
CA GLU A 92 -14.40 2.45 -6.90
C GLU A 92 -13.50 1.69 -7.89
N MET A 93 -12.37 2.28 -8.29
CA MET A 93 -11.47 1.68 -9.28
C MET A 93 -10.36 0.89 -8.59
N ASN A 94 -10.15 -0.35 -9.02
CA ASN A 94 -9.06 -1.18 -8.50
C ASN A 94 -7.72 -0.86 -9.20
N ILE A 95 -6.62 -1.29 -8.58
CA ILE A 95 -5.26 -1.06 -9.08
C ILE A 95 -5.05 -1.50 -10.53
N VAL A 96 -5.67 -2.59 -10.99
CA VAL A 96 -5.50 -3.10 -12.36
C VAL A 96 -6.21 -2.20 -13.37
N GLU A 97 -7.44 -1.78 -13.08
CA GLU A 97 -8.22 -0.85 -13.92
C GLU A 97 -7.49 0.48 -14.08
N ILE A 98 -7.03 1.06 -12.96
CA ILE A 98 -6.29 2.32 -12.96
C ILE A 98 -5.00 2.20 -13.77
N THR A 99 -4.26 1.10 -13.60
CA THR A 99 -3.02 0.87 -14.35
C THR A 99 -3.29 0.70 -15.85
N ALA A 100 -4.41 0.08 -16.22
CA ALA A 100 -4.85 -0.07 -17.60
C ALA A 100 -5.21 1.26 -18.25
N GLU A 101 -5.94 2.14 -17.56
CA GLU A 101 -6.26 3.49 -18.05
C GLU A 101 -5.02 4.35 -18.28
N ARG A 102 -3.93 4.08 -17.56
CA ARG A 102 -2.63 4.77 -17.72
C ARG A 102 -1.74 4.17 -18.81
N GLU A 103 -2.19 3.12 -19.49
CA GLU A 103 -1.46 2.43 -20.56
C GLU A 103 -0.05 1.95 -20.13
N LEU A 104 0.03 1.30 -18.95
CA LEU A 104 1.29 0.82 -18.35
C LEU A 104 1.45 -0.71 -18.49
N PRO A 105 1.79 -1.26 -19.67
CA PRO A 105 1.71 -2.69 -19.95
C PRO A 105 2.61 -3.55 -19.06
N ALA A 106 3.79 -3.08 -18.69
CA ALA A 106 4.70 -3.82 -17.81
C ALA A 106 4.12 -3.98 -16.39
N THR A 107 3.52 -2.91 -15.86
CA THR A 107 2.88 -2.92 -14.55
C THR A 107 1.62 -3.79 -14.56
N ILE A 108 0.82 -3.72 -15.62
CA ILE A 108 -0.36 -4.60 -15.80
C ILE A 108 0.08 -6.06 -15.81
N GLN A 109 1.11 -6.40 -16.61
CA GLN A 109 1.62 -7.76 -16.69
C GLN A 109 2.14 -8.25 -15.34
N PHE A 110 2.82 -7.40 -14.58
CA PHE A 110 3.26 -7.73 -13.23
C PHE A 110 2.07 -8.01 -12.30
N LEU A 111 1.08 -7.09 -12.23
CA LEU A 111 -0.09 -7.23 -11.37
C LEU A 111 -0.89 -8.51 -11.70
N GLN A 112 -1.09 -8.80 -13.00
CA GLN A 112 -1.76 -10.02 -13.46
C GLN A 112 -0.96 -11.30 -13.19
N GLY A 113 0.34 -11.19 -12.94
CA GLY A 113 1.23 -12.30 -12.60
C GLY A 113 1.25 -12.66 -11.11
N ILE A 114 0.68 -11.83 -10.25
CA ILE A 114 0.61 -12.10 -8.80
C ILE A 114 -0.36 -13.27 -8.56
N PRO A 115 0.07 -14.37 -7.91
CA PRO A 115 -0.82 -15.48 -7.58
C PRO A 115 -1.94 -15.05 -6.64
N THR A 116 -3.19 -15.32 -7.00
CA THR A 116 -4.34 -15.20 -6.11
C THR A 116 -4.59 -16.54 -5.44
N TYR A 117 -4.46 -16.58 -4.11
CA TYR A 117 -4.82 -17.76 -3.32
C TYR A 117 -6.27 -17.57 -2.85
N VAL A 118 -7.18 -18.40 -3.38
CA VAL A 118 -8.61 -18.47 -3.01
C VAL A 118 -8.81 -19.41 -1.84
#